data_AF-A0A166R5J0-F1
#
_entry.id   AF-A0A166R5J0-F1
#
_cell.length_a   1.000
_cell.length_b   1.000
_cell.length_c   1.000
_cell.angle_alpha   90.00
_cell.angle_beta   90.00
_cell.angle_gamma   90.00
#
_symmetry.space_group_name_H-M   'P 1'
#
loop_
_entity.id
_entity.type
_entity.pdbx_description
1 polymer ?
#
loop_
_entity_poly.entity_id
_entity_poly.type
_entity_poly.pdbx_seq_one_letter_code
_entity_poly.pdbx_strand_id
1 'polypeptide(L)'
;MGTALDEIEFLVRSEHRVVALDALAERPRSRDDLRALTGASSSTIGRTLHEFEVRGWIRRDGRQHRATSDGLFVAGEVTTLLDRIETRQRLRDVARWLPAEKLGISMESFADAVVTVADDDDPYEPVRRYDELIADAGTMRAFGTATLKSANAGTLYRNVREGMTTEIIYPPPIVEAILEWSPTAAKKGLEGGNLTILMHDALPCGLTLFDDRVALTGYDPDTGMLRAVVDTNSPEAREWAEALYESYRDEARPLGPDLLEA
;
A
#
# COMPACT_ATOMS: atom_id res chain seq x y z
N MET A 1 0.25 35.11 -21.63
CA MET A 1 0.15 33.67 -21.33
C MET A 1 1.41 33.32 -20.56
N GLY A 2 1.24 32.81 -19.34
CA GLY A 2 2.37 32.32 -18.55
C GLY A 2 2.94 31.06 -19.20
N THR A 3 4.15 30.71 -18.82
CA THR A 3 4.73 29.39 -19.13
C THR A 3 3.96 28.29 -18.39
N ALA A 4 4.12 27.03 -18.80
CA ALA A 4 3.56 25.90 -18.06
C ALA A 4 4.00 25.89 -16.58
N LEU A 5 5.21 26.37 -16.29
CA LEU A 5 5.70 26.52 -14.93
C LEU A 5 4.92 27.58 -14.14
N ASP A 6 4.54 28.70 -14.77
CA ASP A 6 3.75 29.76 -14.10
C ASP A 6 2.34 29.29 -13.73
N GLU A 7 1.75 28.42 -14.56
CA GLU A 7 0.45 27.80 -14.30
C GLU A 7 0.52 26.86 -13.09
N ILE A 8 1.50 25.95 -13.08
CA ILE A 8 1.73 25.04 -11.96
C ILE A 8 2.05 25.83 -10.70
N GLU A 9 2.99 26.79 -10.77
CA GLU A 9 3.39 27.63 -9.64
C GLU A 9 2.21 28.39 -9.05
N PHE A 10 1.32 28.92 -9.88
CA PHE A 10 0.12 29.57 -9.40
C PHE A 10 -0.75 28.61 -8.58
N LEU A 11 -0.94 27.36 -9.02
CA LEU A 11 -1.75 26.39 -8.31
C LEU A 11 -1.08 25.95 -7.00
N VAL A 12 0.17 25.49 -7.06
CA VAL A 12 0.85 24.84 -5.91
C VAL A 12 1.34 25.81 -4.83
N ARG A 13 1.40 27.13 -5.10
CA ARG A 13 1.73 28.15 -4.08
C ARG A 13 0.65 28.35 -3.01
N SER A 14 -0.48 27.66 -3.10
CA SER A 14 -1.55 27.73 -2.09
C SER A 14 -2.32 26.43 -2.02
N GLU A 15 -2.27 25.79 -0.85
CA GLU A 15 -3.05 24.58 -0.55
C GLU A 15 -4.55 24.77 -0.84
N HIS A 16 -5.12 25.93 -0.47
CA HIS A 16 -6.52 26.26 -0.78
C HIS A 16 -6.84 26.23 -2.29
N ARG A 17 -5.88 26.54 -3.17
CA ARG A 17 -6.09 26.48 -4.63
C ARG A 17 -6.09 25.04 -5.10
N VAL A 18 -5.13 24.24 -4.65
CA VAL A 18 -5.07 22.80 -4.94
C VAL A 18 -6.38 22.13 -4.53
N VAL A 19 -6.77 22.28 -3.25
CA VAL A 19 -8.01 21.71 -2.70
C VAL A 19 -9.25 22.21 -3.44
N ALA A 20 -9.31 23.49 -3.82
CA ALA A 20 -10.47 24.02 -4.53
C ALA A 20 -10.60 23.51 -5.96
N LEU A 21 -9.48 23.38 -6.70
CA LEU A 21 -9.51 22.90 -8.08
C LEU A 21 -9.81 21.40 -8.12
N ASP A 22 -9.21 20.62 -7.22
CA ASP A 22 -9.46 19.19 -7.05
C ASP A 22 -10.94 18.92 -6.73
N ALA A 23 -11.53 19.63 -5.75
CA ALA A 23 -12.94 19.50 -5.41
C ALA A 23 -13.91 19.92 -6.55
N LEU A 24 -13.48 20.80 -7.45
CA LEU A 24 -14.23 21.19 -8.65
C LEU A 24 -14.05 20.21 -9.81
N ALA A 25 -12.95 19.44 -9.82
CA ALA A 25 -12.69 18.37 -10.76
C ALA A 25 -13.59 17.15 -10.48
N GLU A 26 -13.83 16.84 -9.20
CA GLU A 26 -14.78 15.79 -8.80
C GLU A 26 -16.22 16.09 -9.27
N ARG A 27 -16.70 17.31 -8.99
CA ARG A 27 -18.08 17.73 -9.29
C ARG A 27 -18.25 19.24 -9.18
N PRO A 28 -19.34 19.81 -9.72
CA PRO A 28 -19.67 21.22 -9.46
C PRO A 28 -19.85 21.51 -7.98
N ARG A 29 -19.34 22.68 -7.56
CA ARG A 29 -19.41 23.17 -6.19
C ARG A 29 -19.80 24.65 -6.18
N SER A 30 -20.52 25.08 -5.14
CA SER A 30 -20.76 26.50 -4.88
C SER A 30 -19.56 27.14 -4.19
N ARG A 31 -19.52 28.48 -4.15
CA ARG A 31 -18.50 29.22 -3.39
C ARG A 31 -18.51 28.85 -1.90
N ASP A 32 -19.68 28.63 -1.31
CA ASP A 32 -19.79 28.30 0.11
C ASP A 32 -19.32 26.88 0.39
N ASP A 33 -19.56 25.92 -0.51
CA ASP A 33 -19.00 24.57 -0.41
C ASP A 33 -17.46 24.60 -0.40
N LEU A 34 -16.87 25.39 -1.30
CA LEU A 34 -15.41 25.52 -1.41
C LEU A 34 -14.81 26.20 -0.17
N ARG A 35 -15.51 27.17 0.43
CA ARG A 35 -15.07 27.78 1.70
C ARG A 35 -15.10 26.78 2.84
N ALA A 36 -16.14 25.95 2.92
CA ALA A 36 -16.25 24.93 3.95
C ALA A 36 -15.13 23.88 3.82
N LEU A 37 -14.83 23.44 2.59
CA LEU A 37 -13.77 22.46 2.31
C LEU A 37 -12.36 23.01 2.57
N THR A 38 -12.09 24.24 2.13
CA THR A 38 -10.74 24.81 2.21
C THR A 38 -10.44 25.53 3.52
N GLY A 39 -11.46 25.88 4.32
CA GLY A 39 -11.33 26.77 5.47
C GLY A 39 -11.01 28.23 5.12
N ALA A 40 -10.95 28.57 3.82
CA ALA A 40 -10.47 29.88 3.37
C ALA A 40 -11.55 30.97 3.49
N SER A 41 -11.09 32.23 3.60
CA SER A 41 -11.99 33.38 3.64
C SER A 41 -12.79 33.54 2.33
N SER A 42 -13.93 34.22 2.42
CA SER A 42 -14.76 34.49 1.23
C SER A 42 -13.97 35.26 0.16
N SER A 43 -13.18 36.27 0.55
CA SER A 43 -12.36 37.05 -0.39
C SER A 43 -11.27 36.20 -1.05
N THR A 44 -10.64 35.28 -0.30
CA THR A 44 -9.66 34.32 -0.82
C THR A 44 -10.30 33.43 -1.90
N ILE A 45 -11.43 32.78 -1.60
CA ILE A 45 -12.10 31.90 -2.58
C ILE A 45 -12.61 32.67 -3.78
N GLY A 46 -13.13 33.89 -3.58
CA GLY A 46 -13.54 34.74 -4.70
C GLY A 46 -12.39 35.05 -5.65
N ARG A 47 -11.19 35.33 -5.12
CA ARG A 47 -9.98 35.55 -5.92
C ARG A 47 -9.52 34.27 -6.62
N THR A 48 -9.49 33.14 -5.92
CA THR A 48 -9.12 31.84 -6.50
C THR A 48 -10.03 31.47 -7.67
N LEU A 49 -11.35 31.57 -7.49
CA LEU A 49 -12.33 31.27 -8.55
C LEU A 49 -12.15 32.20 -9.76
N HIS A 50 -11.95 33.49 -9.52
CA HIS A 50 -11.69 34.45 -10.61
C HIS A 50 -10.42 34.08 -11.40
N GLU A 51 -9.32 33.77 -10.71
CA GLU A 51 -8.06 33.39 -11.35
C GLU A 51 -8.15 32.06 -12.12
N PHE A 52 -8.97 31.11 -11.64
CA PHE A 52 -9.27 29.88 -12.36
C PHE A 52 -10.14 30.14 -13.61
N GLU A 53 -11.11 31.04 -13.54
CA GLU A 53 -11.92 31.45 -14.70
C GLU A 53 -11.05 32.16 -15.74
N VAL A 54 -10.14 33.05 -15.32
CA VAL A 54 -9.19 33.75 -16.20
C VAL A 54 -8.25 32.77 -16.92
N ARG A 55 -7.88 31.67 -16.26
CA ARG A 55 -7.08 30.58 -16.84
C ARG A 55 -7.90 29.58 -17.67
N GLY A 56 -9.22 29.74 -17.72
CA GLY A 56 -10.11 28.82 -18.42
C GLY A 56 -10.24 27.45 -17.76
N TRP A 57 -9.74 27.25 -16.54
CA TRP A 57 -9.80 25.98 -15.81
C TRP A 57 -11.19 25.70 -15.25
N ILE A 58 -11.97 26.74 -14.99
CA ILE A 58 -13.34 26.59 -14.53
C ILE A 58 -14.26 27.52 -15.30
N ARG A 59 -15.55 27.22 -15.25
CA ARG A 59 -16.61 28.11 -15.69
C ARG A 59 -17.72 28.17 -14.65
N ARG A 60 -18.41 29.30 -14.63
CA ARG A 60 -19.60 29.48 -13.80
C ARG A 60 -20.81 28.81 -14.44
N ASP A 61 -21.55 28.07 -13.62
CA ASP A 61 -22.80 27.39 -13.95
C ASP A 61 -23.87 27.79 -12.91
N GLY A 62 -24.53 28.92 -13.18
CA GLY A 62 -25.46 29.55 -12.25
C GLY A 62 -24.81 29.97 -10.93
N ARG A 63 -25.16 29.26 -9.84
CA ARG A 63 -24.62 29.47 -8.48
C ARG A 63 -23.41 28.61 -8.16
N GLN A 64 -23.05 27.70 -9.07
CA GLN A 64 -21.93 26.79 -8.91
C GLN A 64 -20.83 27.10 -9.92
N HIS A 65 -19.66 26.53 -9.68
CA HIS A 65 -18.55 26.50 -10.60
C HIS A 65 -18.29 25.04 -10.98
N ARG A 66 -17.80 24.83 -12.20
CA ARG A 66 -17.45 23.51 -12.74
C ARG A 66 -16.11 23.59 -13.44
N ALA A 67 -15.26 22.58 -13.25
CA ALA A 67 -14.04 22.43 -14.03
C ALA A 67 -14.34 22.28 -15.54
N THR A 68 -13.52 22.90 -16.37
CA THR A 68 -13.47 22.65 -17.82
C THR A 68 -12.61 21.42 -18.11
N SER A 69 -12.46 21.02 -19.38
CA SER A 69 -11.49 19.99 -19.77
C SER A 69 -10.08 20.29 -19.27
N ASP A 70 -9.68 21.55 -19.38
CA ASP A 70 -8.32 21.99 -19.05
C ASP A 70 -8.13 22.02 -17.54
N GLY A 71 -9.15 22.44 -16.78
CA GLY A 71 -9.11 22.37 -15.32
C GLY A 71 -9.08 20.94 -14.80
N LEU A 72 -9.80 20.01 -15.43
CA LEU A 72 -9.75 18.58 -15.08
C LEU A 72 -8.37 18.00 -15.33
N PHE A 73 -7.76 18.33 -16.48
CA PHE A 73 -6.40 17.90 -16.82
C PHE A 73 -5.38 18.42 -15.79
N VAL A 74 -5.38 19.74 -15.52
CA VAL A 74 -4.44 20.35 -14.57
C VAL A 74 -4.62 19.80 -13.15
N ALA A 75 -5.87 19.64 -12.69
CA ALA A 75 -6.15 19.03 -11.39
C ALA A 75 -5.59 17.62 -11.30
N GLY A 76 -5.90 16.77 -12.29
CA GLY A 76 -5.45 15.37 -12.31
C GLY A 76 -3.93 15.23 -12.31
N GLU A 77 -3.22 15.99 -13.14
CA GLU A 77 -1.75 15.94 -13.21
C GLU A 77 -1.09 16.42 -11.91
N VAL A 78 -1.61 17.49 -11.29
CA VAL A 78 -1.05 18.01 -10.05
C VAL A 78 -1.36 17.11 -8.86
N THR A 79 -2.59 16.60 -8.75
CA THR A 79 -2.95 15.63 -7.69
C THR A 79 -2.08 14.36 -7.83
N THR A 80 -1.96 13.80 -9.03
CA THR A 80 -1.08 12.63 -9.29
C THR A 80 0.37 12.90 -8.89
N LEU A 81 0.91 14.08 -9.20
CA LEU A 81 2.28 14.44 -8.84
C LEU A 81 2.45 14.55 -7.32
N LEU A 82 1.49 15.19 -6.63
CA LEU A 82 1.52 15.34 -5.18
C LEU A 82 1.45 13.97 -4.49
N ASP A 83 0.53 13.11 -4.91
CA ASP A 83 0.35 11.75 -4.38
C ASP A 83 1.64 10.94 -4.54
N ARG A 84 2.28 10.99 -5.72
CA ARG A 84 3.56 10.30 -5.97
C ARG A 84 4.70 10.82 -5.11
N ILE A 85 4.78 12.14 -4.90
CA ILE A 85 5.79 12.75 -4.03
C ILE A 85 5.55 12.32 -2.58
N GLU A 86 4.30 12.28 -2.13
CA GLU A 86 3.93 11.85 -0.78
C GLU A 86 4.22 10.37 -0.57
N THR A 87 3.82 9.49 -1.49
CA THR A 87 4.16 8.06 -1.45
C THR A 87 5.67 7.86 -1.37
N ARG A 88 6.46 8.61 -2.17
CA ARG A 88 7.92 8.55 -2.10
C ARG A 88 8.50 9.07 -0.78
N GLN A 89 7.86 10.05 -0.14
CA GLN A 89 8.24 10.49 1.21
C GLN A 89 7.98 9.37 2.22
N ARG A 90 6.77 8.81 2.24
CA ARG A 90 6.39 7.71 3.13
C ARG A 90 7.29 6.48 2.94
N LEU A 91 7.61 6.10 1.70
CA LEU A 91 8.55 5.01 1.39
C LEU A 91 9.94 5.25 1.99
N ARG A 92 10.46 6.48 1.93
CA ARG A 92 11.74 6.82 2.57
C ARG A 92 11.67 6.71 4.09
N ASP A 93 10.56 7.12 4.69
CA ASP A 93 10.39 7.07 6.15
C ASP A 93 10.33 5.62 6.67
N VAL A 94 9.75 4.71 5.88
CA VAL A 94 9.67 3.28 6.23
C VAL A 94 10.89 2.47 5.78
N ALA A 95 11.79 3.05 4.99
CA ALA A 95 12.95 2.35 4.41
C ALA A 95 13.88 1.74 5.48
N ARG A 96 13.87 2.24 6.72
CA ARG A 96 14.64 1.62 7.82
C ARG A 96 14.14 0.22 8.21
N TRP A 97 12.86 -0.08 7.95
CA TRP A 97 12.23 -1.37 8.22
C TRP A 97 12.12 -2.26 6.99
N LEU A 98 12.45 -1.75 5.80
CA LEU A 98 12.40 -2.46 4.54
C LEU A 98 13.80 -2.52 3.92
N PRO A 99 14.31 -3.69 3.50
CA PRO A 99 15.65 -3.78 2.91
C PRO A 99 15.64 -3.39 1.43
N ALA A 100 14.97 -2.30 1.07
CA ALA A 100 14.73 -1.88 -0.31
C ALA A 100 16.03 -1.74 -1.13
N GLU A 101 17.05 -1.12 -0.54
CA GLU A 101 18.36 -0.94 -1.19
C GLU A 101 19.11 -2.27 -1.35
N LYS A 102 19.00 -3.20 -0.39
CA LYS A 102 19.67 -4.51 -0.45
C LYS A 102 19.01 -5.45 -1.46
N LEU A 103 17.71 -5.27 -1.69
CA LEU A 103 16.89 -6.10 -2.56
C LEU A 103 16.87 -5.61 -4.02
N GLY A 104 17.59 -4.53 -4.34
CA GLY A 104 17.59 -3.95 -5.69
C GLY A 104 16.21 -3.45 -6.11
N ILE A 105 15.35 -3.08 -5.16
CA ILE A 105 14.01 -2.59 -5.45
C ILE A 105 14.13 -1.26 -6.18
N SER A 106 13.64 -1.21 -7.42
CA SER A 106 13.36 0.09 -8.01
C SER A 106 12.21 0.71 -7.25
N MET A 107 12.48 1.75 -6.46
CA MET A 107 11.42 2.54 -5.82
C MET A 107 10.41 3.09 -6.85
N GLU A 108 10.78 3.16 -8.13
CA GLU A 108 9.86 3.52 -9.22
C GLU A 108 8.73 2.50 -9.40
N SER A 109 9.00 1.21 -9.19
CA SER A 109 7.98 0.14 -9.24
C SER A 109 6.95 0.25 -8.10
N PHE A 110 7.27 1.02 -7.06
CA PHE A 110 6.40 1.30 -5.92
C PHE A 110 5.90 2.76 -5.89
N ALA A 111 6.01 3.50 -7.00
CA ALA A 111 5.64 4.92 -7.05
C ALA A 111 4.17 5.19 -6.68
N ASP A 112 3.28 4.26 -7.05
CA ASP A 112 1.84 4.33 -6.77
C ASP A 112 1.43 3.30 -5.68
N ALA A 113 2.38 2.92 -4.80
CA ALA A 113 2.11 1.99 -3.70
C ALA A 113 1.28 2.62 -2.58
N VAL A 114 0.47 1.79 -1.92
CA VAL A 114 -0.16 2.12 -0.65
C VAL A 114 0.86 1.85 0.46
N VAL A 115 1.19 2.88 1.23
CA VAL A 115 2.13 2.79 2.36
C VAL A 115 1.34 2.98 3.65
N THR A 116 1.17 1.89 4.39
CA THR A 116 0.51 1.88 5.71
C THR A 116 1.55 1.72 6.80
N VAL A 117 1.57 2.63 7.78
CA VAL A 117 2.62 2.71 8.81
C VAL A 117 1.97 2.71 10.18
N ALA A 118 2.57 2.00 11.14
CA ALA A 118 2.14 2.05 12.53
C ALA A 118 2.45 3.44 13.11
N ASP A 119 1.39 4.15 13.48
CA ASP A 119 1.42 5.41 14.23
C ASP A 119 1.11 5.16 15.72
N ASP A 120 1.46 6.12 16.59
CA ASP A 120 1.20 6.08 18.02
C ASP A 120 -0.31 6.06 18.32
N ASP A 121 -1.12 6.71 17.48
CA ASP A 121 -2.59 6.73 17.60
C ASP A 121 -3.25 5.41 17.12
N ASP A 122 -2.65 4.73 16.14
CA ASP A 122 -3.15 3.46 15.60
C ASP A 122 -2.01 2.47 15.25
N PRO A 123 -1.42 1.81 16.25
CA PRO A 123 -0.28 0.92 16.05
C PRO A 123 -0.63 -0.38 15.30
N TYR A 124 -1.93 -0.66 15.12
CA TYR A 124 -2.42 -1.89 14.46
C TYR A 124 -2.89 -1.63 13.03
N GLU A 125 -2.80 -0.41 12.51
CA GLU A 125 -3.19 -0.09 11.13
C GLU A 125 -2.48 -1.01 10.09
N PRO A 126 -1.16 -1.26 10.16
CA PRO A 126 -0.50 -2.17 9.24
C PRO A 126 -1.00 -3.62 9.37
N VAL A 127 -1.34 -4.06 10.58
CA VAL A 127 -1.88 -5.41 10.83
C VAL A 127 -3.25 -5.56 10.15
N ARG A 128 -4.14 -4.57 10.30
CA ARG A 128 -5.44 -4.55 9.63
C ARG A 128 -5.30 -4.51 8.11
N ARG A 129 -4.39 -3.69 7.61
CA ARG A 129 -4.14 -3.59 6.17
C ARG A 129 -3.69 -4.94 5.59
N TYR A 130 -2.78 -5.61 6.27
CA TYR A 130 -2.34 -6.94 5.84
C TYR A 130 -3.45 -7.99 5.95
N ASP A 131 -4.32 -7.88 6.96
CA ASP A 131 -5.52 -8.72 7.10
C ASP A 131 -6.49 -8.55 5.93
N GLU A 132 -6.74 -7.31 5.48
CA GLU A 132 -7.58 -7.03 4.31
C GLU A 132 -7.04 -7.71 3.05
N LEU A 133 -5.72 -7.61 2.82
CA LEU A 133 -5.08 -8.25 1.66
C LEU A 133 -5.18 -9.78 1.70
N ILE A 134 -5.03 -10.39 2.88
CA ILE A 134 -5.23 -11.85 3.03
C ILE A 134 -6.70 -12.21 2.81
N ALA A 135 -7.62 -11.44 3.36
CA ALA A 135 -9.05 -11.73 3.34
C ALA A 135 -9.60 -11.80 1.91
N ASP A 136 -9.12 -10.93 1.02
CA ASP A 136 -9.57 -10.84 -0.38
C ASP A 136 -8.86 -11.83 -1.32
N ALA A 137 -7.84 -12.55 -0.83
CA ALA A 137 -6.98 -13.41 -1.67
C ALA A 137 -7.54 -14.83 -1.87
N GLY A 138 -7.48 -15.31 -3.11
CA GLY A 138 -7.65 -16.70 -3.52
C GLY A 138 -6.32 -17.45 -3.66
N THR A 139 -5.21 -16.75 -3.86
CA THR A 139 -3.86 -17.31 -3.85
C THR A 139 -2.89 -16.44 -3.04
N MET A 140 -1.96 -17.10 -2.34
CA MET A 140 -0.91 -16.42 -1.59
C MET A 140 0.42 -17.17 -1.67
N ARG A 141 1.46 -16.50 -2.17
CA ARG A 141 2.85 -16.96 -2.09
C ARG A 141 3.65 -15.97 -1.27
N ALA A 142 4.27 -16.40 -0.18
CA ALA A 142 4.93 -15.48 0.73
C ALA A 142 6.27 -16.02 1.26
N PHE A 143 7.18 -15.11 1.58
CA PHE A 143 8.24 -15.42 2.53
C PHE A 143 8.24 -14.35 3.62
N GLY A 144 8.51 -14.72 4.87
CA GLY A 144 8.40 -13.79 6.00
C GLY A 144 9.46 -14.03 7.06
N THR A 145 9.85 -12.98 7.79
CA THR A 145 10.85 -13.06 8.85
C THR A 145 10.26 -13.08 10.26
N ALA A 146 8.94 -12.93 10.38
CA ALA A 146 8.25 -12.87 11.66
C ALA A 146 6.99 -13.73 11.66
N THR A 147 6.62 -14.22 12.85
CA THR A 147 5.33 -14.89 13.07
C THR A 147 4.19 -13.92 12.75
N LEU A 148 3.21 -14.36 11.97
CA LEU A 148 1.90 -13.71 11.91
C LEU A 148 1.25 -13.82 13.31
N LYS A 149 1.37 -12.79 14.15
CA LYS A 149 0.74 -12.82 15.47
C LYS A 149 -0.79 -12.69 15.31
N SER A 150 -1.47 -13.73 15.79
CA SER A 150 -2.92 -13.96 15.99
C SER A 150 -3.92 -13.51 14.92
N ALA A 151 -4.03 -12.23 14.57
CA ALA A 151 -5.08 -11.72 13.68
C ALA A 151 -4.87 -12.20 12.23
N ASN A 152 -3.69 -11.91 11.66
CA ASN A 152 -3.32 -12.34 10.31
C ASN A 152 -3.25 -13.86 10.17
N ALA A 153 -2.78 -14.56 11.20
CA ALA A 153 -2.79 -16.03 11.21
C ALA A 153 -4.22 -16.59 11.19
N GLY A 154 -5.14 -16.00 11.94
CA GLY A 154 -6.54 -16.41 11.98
C GLY A 154 -7.25 -16.23 10.63
N THR A 155 -7.06 -15.09 9.98
CA THR A 155 -7.57 -14.82 8.62
C THR A 155 -6.97 -15.80 7.61
N LEU A 156 -5.65 -15.97 7.62
CA LEU A 156 -4.93 -16.91 6.75
C LEU A 156 -5.46 -18.34 6.86
N TYR A 157 -5.51 -18.90 8.08
CA TYR A 157 -5.97 -20.28 8.28
C TYR A 157 -7.44 -20.47 7.92
N ARG A 158 -8.26 -19.43 8.05
CA ARG A 158 -9.65 -19.47 7.58
C ARG A 158 -9.69 -19.58 6.06
N ASN A 159 -9.01 -18.68 5.35
CA ASN A 159 -9.00 -18.66 3.88
C ASN A 159 -8.42 -19.96 3.30
N VAL A 160 -7.34 -20.50 3.88
CA VAL A 160 -6.78 -21.81 3.50
C VAL A 160 -7.83 -22.93 3.60
N ARG A 161 -8.65 -22.92 4.67
CA ARG A 161 -9.73 -23.90 4.86
C ARG A 161 -10.90 -23.69 3.91
N GLU A 162 -11.10 -22.46 3.45
CA GLU A 162 -12.13 -22.08 2.47
C GLU A 162 -11.66 -22.28 1.01
N GLY A 163 -10.38 -22.60 0.79
CA GLY A 163 -9.85 -23.01 -0.53
C GLY A 163 -8.68 -22.17 -1.05
N MET A 164 -8.22 -21.16 -0.31
CA MET A 164 -7.07 -20.34 -0.72
C MET A 164 -5.80 -21.19 -0.84
N THR A 165 -5.17 -21.17 -2.01
CA THR A 165 -3.91 -21.87 -2.23
C THR A 165 -2.77 -21.04 -1.68
N THR A 166 -2.01 -21.61 -0.74
CA THR A 166 -1.00 -20.90 0.03
C THR A 166 0.35 -21.62 0.02
N GLU A 167 1.42 -20.91 -0.30
CA GLU A 167 2.80 -21.37 -0.14
C GLU A 167 3.60 -20.34 0.64
N ILE A 168 4.19 -20.73 1.78
CA ILE A 168 4.92 -19.81 2.63
C ILE A 168 6.31 -20.34 2.98
N ILE A 169 7.32 -19.49 2.85
CA ILE A 169 8.70 -19.75 3.25
C ILE A 169 8.97 -19.01 4.57
N TYR A 170 9.42 -19.73 5.59
CA TYR A 170 9.78 -19.16 6.90
C TYR A 170 11.13 -19.67 7.40
N PRO A 171 11.81 -18.95 8.31
CA PRO A 171 12.93 -19.50 9.05
C PRO A 171 12.44 -20.65 9.97
N PRO A 172 13.24 -21.70 10.19
CA PRO A 172 12.83 -22.84 11.02
C PRO A 172 12.28 -22.47 12.40
N PRO A 173 12.88 -21.53 13.17
CA PRO A 173 12.33 -21.14 14.48
C PRO A 173 10.92 -20.53 14.40
N ILE A 174 10.58 -19.89 13.28
CA ILE A 174 9.24 -19.32 13.05
C ILE A 174 8.25 -20.43 12.73
N VAL A 175 8.65 -21.43 11.95
CA VAL A 175 7.82 -22.60 11.66
C VAL A 175 7.48 -23.37 12.94
N GLU A 176 8.48 -23.63 13.79
CA GLU A 176 8.28 -24.28 15.09
C GLU A 176 7.27 -23.50 15.95
N ALA A 177 7.45 -22.19 16.08
CA ALA A 177 6.54 -21.33 16.85
C ALA A 177 5.10 -21.33 16.29
N ILE A 178 4.93 -21.39 14.96
CA ILE A 178 3.62 -21.46 14.32
C ILE A 178 2.93 -22.81 14.63
N LEU A 179 3.69 -23.91 14.54
CA LEU A 179 3.19 -25.26 14.82
C LEU A 179 2.81 -25.41 16.29
N GLU A 180 3.59 -24.85 17.22
CA GLU A 180 3.24 -24.82 18.65
C GLU A 180 1.98 -24.00 18.94
N TRP A 181 1.83 -22.85 18.27
CA TRP A 181 0.70 -21.94 18.52
C TRP A 181 -0.63 -22.47 17.99
N SER A 182 -0.64 -23.13 16.83
CA SER A 182 -1.88 -23.68 16.25
C SER A 182 -1.66 -24.98 15.48
N PRO A 183 -1.32 -26.08 16.18
CA PRO A 183 -0.96 -27.35 15.53
C PRO A 183 -2.11 -27.90 14.69
N THR A 184 -3.36 -27.74 15.16
CA THR A 184 -4.54 -28.23 14.45
C THR A 184 -4.86 -27.46 13.17
N ALA A 185 -4.65 -26.13 13.15
CA ALA A 185 -4.95 -25.32 11.97
C ALA A 185 -3.90 -25.52 10.87
N ALA A 186 -2.62 -25.53 11.26
CA ALA A 186 -1.51 -25.83 10.36
C ALA A 186 -1.66 -27.23 9.75
N LYS A 187 -1.88 -28.26 10.59
CA LYS A 187 -2.05 -29.65 10.13
C LYS A 187 -3.20 -29.81 9.14
N LYS A 188 -4.36 -29.20 9.39
CA LYS A 188 -5.51 -29.27 8.47
C LYS A 188 -5.25 -28.58 7.14
N GLY A 189 -4.52 -27.45 7.13
CA GLY A 189 -4.13 -26.78 5.89
C GLY A 189 -3.20 -27.66 5.05
N LEU A 190 -2.21 -28.29 5.71
CA LEU A 190 -1.23 -29.18 5.10
C LEU A 190 -1.90 -30.46 4.55
N GLU A 191 -2.76 -31.11 5.34
CA GLU A 191 -3.52 -32.30 4.93
C GLU A 191 -4.49 -32.01 3.77
N GLY A 192 -5.06 -30.81 3.74
CA GLY A 192 -5.96 -30.35 2.67
C GLY A 192 -5.25 -30.01 1.36
N GLY A 193 -3.92 -29.95 1.34
CA GLY A 193 -3.12 -29.57 0.16
C GLY A 193 -3.15 -28.09 -0.20
N ASN A 194 -3.88 -27.27 0.57
CA ASN A 194 -4.04 -25.83 0.33
C ASN A 194 -2.94 -25.00 1.00
N LEU A 195 -2.12 -25.59 1.86
CA LEU A 195 -0.99 -24.95 2.53
C LEU A 195 0.29 -25.74 2.28
N THR A 196 1.31 -25.06 1.77
CA THR A 196 2.68 -25.56 1.67
C THR A 196 3.59 -24.69 2.53
N ILE A 197 4.37 -25.31 3.42
CA ILE A 197 5.38 -24.62 4.24
C ILE A 197 6.77 -25.07 3.79
N LEU A 198 7.58 -24.10 3.41
CA LEU A 198 9.00 -24.27 3.08
C LEU A 198 9.85 -23.53 4.13
N MET A 199 11.11 -23.94 4.27
CA MET A 199 12.05 -23.40 5.23
C MET A 199 13.26 -22.80 4.54
N HIS A 200 13.63 -21.58 4.94
CA HIS A 200 14.85 -20.92 4.49
C HIS A 200 15.45 -20.10 5.63
N ASP A 201 16.76 -20.26 5.88
CA ASP A 201 17.41 -19.73 7.09
C ASP A 201 17.67 -18.21 7.01
N ALA A 202 17.75 -17.64 5.80
CA ALA A 202 18.11 -16.23 5.59
C ALA A 202 17.13 -15.55 4.63
N LEU A 203 16.02 -15.03 5.15
CA LEU A 203 15.06 -14.23 4.38
C LEU A 203 15.34 -12.73 4.56
N PRO A 204 15.22 -11.93 3.49
CA PRO A 204 15.63 -10.52 3.53
C PRO A 204 14.58 -9.66 4.23
N CYS A 205 13.30 -9.93 4.01
CA CYS A 205 12.14 -9.24 4.59
C CYS A 205 10.90 -10.13 4.53
N GLY A 206 9.74 -9.58 4.84
CA GLY A 206 8.50 -10.16 4.38
C GLY A 206 8.12 -9.67 2.97
N LEU A 207 7.78 -10.63 2.11
CA LEU A 207 7.24 -10.43 0.77
C LEU A 207 6.02 -11.34 0.62
N THR A 208 4.94 -10.79 0.07
CA THR A 208 3.72 -11.55 -0.21
C THR A 208 3.21 -11.21 -1.61
N LEU A 209 3.01 -12.24 -2.41
CA LEU A 209 2.33 -12.23 -3.70
C LEU A 209 0.89 -12.71 -3.50
N PHE A 210 -0.05 -11.82 -3.72
CA PHE A 210 -1.48 -12.11 -3.81
C PHE A 210 -1.91 -12.23 -5.28
N ASP A 211 -3.21 -12.37 -5.53
CA ASP A 211 -3.76 -12.54 -6.89
C ASP A 211 -3.39 -11.38 -7.82
N ASP A 212 -3.59 -10.13 -7.37
CA ASP A 212 -3.38 -8.92 -8.17
C ASP A 212 -2.42 -7.92 -7.50
N ARG A 213 -1.85 -8.27 -6.34
CA ARG A 213 -1.04 -7.37 -5.53
C ARG A 213 0.22 -8.01 -4.96
N VAL A 214 1.22 -7.16 -4.76
CA VAL A 214 2.45 -7.47 -4.02
C VAL A 214 2.43 -6.66 -2.73
N ALA A 215 2.82 -7.26 -1.62
CA ALA A 215 3.05 -6.57 -0.37
C ALA A 215 4.46 -6.84 0.17
N LEU A 216 5.09 -5.79 0.70
CA LEU A 216 6.29 -5.86 1.52
C LEU A 216 5.90 -5.55 2.97
N THR A 217 6.38 -6.36 3.90
CA THR A 217 6.17 -6.15 5.33
C THR A 217 7.48 -5.80 6.04
N GLY A 218 7.48 -4.64 6.69
CA GLY A 218 8.60 -4.12 7.44
C GLY A 218 8.38 -4.31 8.94
N TYR A 219 9.29 -5.02 9.58
CA TYR A 219 9.24 -5.28 11.02
C TYR A 219 10.27 -4.47 11.77
N ASP A 220 9.95 -4.10 12.99
CA ASP A 220 10.90 -3.58 13.95
C ASP A 220 11.85 -4.72 14.40
N PRO A 221 13.17 -4.60 14.22
CA PRO A 221 14.10 -5.69 14.48
C PRO A 221 14.24 -6.02 15.98
N ASP A 222 13.95 -5.08 16.87
CA ASP A 222 14.09 -5.26 18.31
C ASP A 222 12.83 -5.87 18.94
N THR A 223 11.66 -5.42 18.48
CA THR A 223 10.36 -5.82 19.05
C THR A 223 9.62 -6.88 18.22
N GLY A 224 10.01 -7.07 16.95
CA GLY A 224 9.33 -7.95 16.00
C GLY A 224 7.93 -7.48 15.59
N MET A 225 7.56 -6.22 15.89
CA MET A 225 6.26 -5.67 15.52
C MET A 225 6.22 -5.28 14.05
N LEU A 226 5.08 -5.52 13.39
CA LEU A 226 4.83 -5.04 12.04
C LEU A 226 4.70 -3.51 12.07
N ARG A 227 5.68 -2.81 11.47
CA ARG A 227 5.73 -1.33 11.45
C ARG A 227 5.20 -0.74 10.15
N ALA A 228 5.34 -1.47 9.05
CA ALA A 228 4.92 -0.98 7.74
C ALA A 228 4.43 -2.13 6.86
N VAL A 229 3.38 -1.84 6.09
CA VAL A 229 2.95 -2.62 4.93
C VAL A 229 3.01 -1.70 3.73
N VAL A 230 3.73 -2.13 2.70
CA VAL A 230 3.80 -1.43 1.42
C VAL A 230 3.23 -2.35 0.36
N ASP A 231 2.09 -2.00 -0.22
CA ASP A 231 1.41 -2.84 -1.20
C ASP A 231 1.10 -2.11 -2.51
N THR A 232 1.19 -2.83 -3.63
CA THR A 232 0.98 -2.26 -4.97
C THR A 232 0.43 -3.30 -5.94
N ASN A 233 -0.26 -2.84 -6.98
CA ASN A 233 -0.69 -3.62 -8.13
C ASN A 233 0.16 -3.32 -9.40
N SER A 234 1.33 -2.67 -9.25
CA SER A 234 2.25 -2.43 -10.37
C SER A 234 2.70 -3.76 -10.99
N PRO A 235 2.55 -3.94 -12.32
CA PRO A 235 3.08 -5.10 -13.04
C PRO A 235 4.59 -5.25 -12.87
N GLU A 236 5.33 -4.14 -12.88
CA GLU A 236 6.79 -4.13 -12.70
C GLU A 236 7.19 -4.60 -11.30
N ALA A 237 6.48 -4.16 -10.26
CA ALA A 237 6.69 -4.65 -8.90
C ALA A 237 6.36 -6.14 -8.78
N ARG A 238 5.33 -6.61 -9.49
CA ARG A 238 4.96 -8.03 -9.53
C ARG A 238 6.03 -8.89 -10.18
N GLU A 239 6.53 -8.51 -11.35
CA GLU A 239 7.60 -9.25 -12.04
C GLU A 239 8.86 -9.38 -11.18
N TRP A 240 9.25 -8.27 -10.53
CA TRP A 240 10.36 -8.27 -9.57
C TRP A 240 10.10 -9.20 -8.37
N ALA A 241 8.92 -9.11 -7.78
CA ALA A 241 8.57 -9.90 -6.60
C ALA A 241 8.48 -11.40 -6.90
N GLU A 242 7.95 -11.77 -8.07
CA GLU A 242 7.92 -13.14 -8.55
C GLU A 242 9.34 -13.69 -8.73
N ALA A 243 10.24 -12.95 -9.41
CA ALA A 243 11.62 -13.36 -9.57
C ALA A 243 12.35 -13.53 -8.23
N LEU A 244 12.14 -12.61 -7.28
CA LEU A 244 12.72 -12.69 -5.95
C LEU A 244 12.17 -13.90 -5.17
N TYR A 245 10.86 -14.10 -5.20
CA TYR A 245 10.21 -15.23 -4.54
C TYR A 245 10.74 -16.57 -5.05
N GLU A 246 10.78 -16.77 -6.37
CA GLU A 246 11.26 -18.02 -6.97
C GLU A 246 12.71 -18.31 -6.59
N SER A 247 13.57 -17.29 -6.52
CA SER A 247 14.97 -17.48 -6.08
C SER A 247 15.08 -18.05 -4.67
N TYR A 248 14.27 -17.58 -3.72
CA TYR A 248 14.24 -18.12 -2.36
C TYR A 248 13.53 -19.47 -2.27
N ARG A 249 12.51 -19.68 -3.10
CA ARG A 249 11.78 -20.94 -3.18
C ARG A 249 12.68 -22.09 -3.66
N ASP A 250 13.53 -21.82 -4.66
CA ASP A 250 14.47 -22.81 -5.21
C ASP A 250 15.54 -23.24 -4.18
N GLU A 251 15.91 -22.34 -3.27
CA GLU A 251 16.86 -22.63 -2.17
C GLU A 251 16.17 -23.20 -0.91
N ALA A 252 14.84 -23.08 -0.81
CA ALA A 252 14.10 -23.49 0.37
C ALA A 252 13.94 -25.02 0.45
N ARG A 253 13.92 -25.53 1.69
CA ARG A 253 13.69 -26.95 1.98
C ARG A 253 12.25 -27.18 2.45
N PRO A 254 11.58 -28.26 2.02
CA PRO A 254 10.24 -28.58 2.52
C PRO A 254 10.27 -28.88 4.02
N LEU A 255 9.11 -28.75 4.66
CA LEU A 255 8.94 -29.16 6.06
C LEU A 255 9.31 -30.65 6.22
N GLY A 256 10.22 -30.94 7.15
CA GLY A 256 10.62 -32.31 7.46
C GLY A 256 9.49 -33.08 8.17
N PRO A 257 9.38 -34.41 7.97
CA PRO A 257 8.34 -35.22 8.61
C PRO A 257 8.36 -35.15 10.14
N ASP A 258 9.55 -35.00 10.73
CA ASP A 258 9.75 -34.94 12.19
C ASP A 258 9.04 -33.75 12.85
N LEU A 259 8.84 -32.64 12.11
CA LEU A 259 8.14 -31.44 12.59
C LEU A 259 6.61 -31.54 12.42
N LEU A 260 6.11 -32.51 11.64
CA LEU A 260 4.67 -32.75 11.46
C LEU A 260 4.07 -33.64 12.55
N GLU A 261 4.92 -34.40 13.26
CA GLU A 261 4.53 -35.36 14.29
C GLU A 261 4.69 -34.83 15.73
N ALA A 262 5.36 -33.69 15.92
CA ALA A 262 5.52 -32.99 17.19
C ALA A 262 4.26 -32.20 17.58
#